data_AF-A0A534RPF7-F1
#
_entry.id   AF-A0A534RPF7-F1
#
_cell.length_a   1.000
_cell.length_b   1.000
_cell.length_c   1.000
_cell.angle_alpha   90.00
_cell.angle_beta   90.00
_cell.angle_gamma   90.00
#
_symmetry.space_group_name_H-M   'P 1'
#
loop_
_entity.id
_entity.type
_entity.pdbx_description
1 polymer ?
#
loop_
_entity_poly.entity_id
_entity_poly.type
_entity_poly.pdbx_seq_one_letter_code
_entity_poly.pdbx_strand_id
1 'polypeptide(L)'
;MRALRRQIYNYSKGHVAYQLTTLIRDRDLRGLMQLMTHLPVWHLRRLKARLLGKSSYPVSLILLEVVGNLAGPWSLWQSRRRVQREGLSEPYIPVPRSD
;
A
#
# COMPACT_ATOMS: atom_id res chain seq x y z
N MET A 1 15.62 -8.56 10.57
CA MET A 1 14.97 -7.22 10.67
C MET A 1 14.75 -6.49 9.34
N ARG A 2 15.74 -6.40 8.43
CA ARG A 2 15.63 -5.62 7.18
C ARG A 2 14.55 -6.13 6.20
N ALA A 3 14.42 -7.45 6.07
CA ALA A 3 13.41 -8.08 5.21
C ALA A 3 11.97 -7.79 5.69
N LEU A 4 11.71 -7.94 6.99
CA LEU A 4 10.41 -7.63 7.60
C LEU A 4 9.99 -6.18 7.37
N ARG A 5 10.91 -5.23 7.58
CA ARG A 5 10.66 -3.81 7.31
C ARG A 5 10.30 -3.58 5.84
N ARG A 6 11.05 -4.20 4.91
CA ARG A 6 10.77 -4.11 3.47
C ARG A 6 9.40 -4.69 3.12
N GLN A 7 9.00 -5.80 3.73
CA GLN A 7 7.70 -6.42 3.53
C GLN A 7 6.56 -5.51 4.03
N ILE A 8 6.68 -4.99 5.26
CA ILE A 8 5.69 -4.05 5.84
C ILE A 8 5.55 -2.80 4.97
N TYR A 9 6.67 -2.20 4.56
CA TYR A 9 6.68 -1.04 3.68
C TYR A 9 5.99 -1.32 2.34
N ASN A 10 6.33 -2.43 1.67
CA ASN A 10 5.76 -2.79 0.38
C ASN A 10 4.26 -3.11 0.49
N TYR A 11 3.83 -3.78 1.56
CA TYR A 11 2.42 -4.09 1.80
C TYR A 11 1.60 -2.82 2.03
N SER A 12 2.08 -1.92 2.88
CA SER A 12 1.44 -0.63 3.15
C SER A 12 1.32 0.22 1.88
N LYS A 13 2.40 0.32 1.10
CA LYS A 13 2.42 0.98 -0.20
C LYS A 13 1.40 0.39 -1.18
N GLY A 14 1.36 -0.95 -1.28
CA GLY A 14 0.44 -1.67 -2.15
C GLY A 14 -1.02 -1.48 -1.75
N HIS A 15 -1.32 -1.44 -0.45
CA HIS A 15 -2.67 -1.22 0.08
C HIS A 15 -3.24 0.12 -0.37
N VAL A 16 -2.43 1.19 -0.31
CA VAL A 16 -2.86 2.51 -0.78
C VAL A 16 -3.03 2.55 -2.30
N ALA A 17 -2.08 1.96 -3.05
CA ALA A 17 -2.19 1.88 -4.50
C ALA A 17 -3.43 1.11 -4.97
N TYR A 18 -3.80 0.04 -4.26
CA TYR A 18 -5.02 -0.72 -4.50
C TYR A 18 -6.28 0.13 -4.30
N GLN A 19 -6.43 0.76 -3.12
CA GLN A 19 -7.61 1.60 -2.85
C GLN A 19 -7.75 2.77 -3.80
N LEU A 20 -6.64 3.41 -4.19
CA LEU A 20 -6.65 4.45 -5.21
C LEU A 20 -7.02 3.93 -6.60
N THR A 21 -6.63 2.69 -6.92
CA THR A 21 -7.02 2.07 -8.19
C THR A 21 -8.51 1.78 -8.21
N THR A 22 -9.07 1.20 -7.14
CA THR A 22 -10.52 0.97 -7.00
C THR A 22 -11.30 2.29 -7.05
N LEU A 23 -10.82 3.33 -6.37
CA LEU A 23 -11.43 4.66 -6.44
C LEU A 23 -11.46 5.22 -7.87
N ILE A 24 -10.36 5.11 -8.61
CA ILE A 24 -10.25 5.71 -9.95
C ILE A 24 -10.98 4.87 -11.01
N ARG A 25 -10.90 3.54 -10.91
CA ARG A 25 -11.49 2.61 -11.88
C ARG A 25 -12.97 2.38 -11.64
N ASP A 26 -13.34 2.14 -10.38
CA ASP A 26 -14.67 1.68 -9.99
C ASP A 26 -15.51 2.79 -9.34
N ARG A 27 -14.94 4.00 -9.18
CA ARG A 27 -15.56 5.18 -8.51
C ARG A 27 -16.02 4.89 -7.08
N ASP A 28 -15.40 3.90 -6.43
CA ASP A 28 -15.77 3.51 -5.07
C ASP A 28 -15.13 4.44 -4.03
N LEU A 29 -15.95 5.36 -3.53
CA LEU A 29 -15.58 6.33 -2.50
C LEU A 29 -15.26 5.68 -1.15
N ARG A 30 -15.66 4.42 -0.91
CA ARG A 30 -15.33 3.69 0.33
C ARG A 30 -13.82 3.52 0.47
N GLY A 31 -13.10 3.33 -0.64
CA GLY A 31 -11.64 3.28 -0.66
C GLY A 31 -11.00 4.61 -0.24
N LEU A 32 -11.59 5.75 -0.64
CA LEU A 32 -11.10 7.06 -0.23
C LEU A 32 -11.33 7.32 1.26
N MET A 33 -12.50 6.96 1.78
CA MET A 33 -12.79 7.06 3.22
C MET A 33 -11.82 6.19 4.02
N GLN A 34 -11.57 4.95 3.58
CA GLN A 34 -10.62 4.05 4.23
C GLN A 34 -9.20 4.65 4.25
N LEU A 35 -8.79 5.35 3.19
CA LEU A 35 -7.50 6.02 3.09
C LEU A 35 -7.37 7.26 3.98
N MET A 36 -8.41 8.10 3.99
CA MET A 36 -8.39 9.43 4.59
C MET A 36 -8.84 9.48 6.04
N THR A 37 -9.67 8.54 6.49
CA THR A 37 -10.18 8.52 7.87
C THR A 37 -9.68 7.30 8.62
N HIS A 38 -9.90 6.09 8.09
CA HIS A 38 -9.62 4.87 8.84
C HIS A 38 -8.12 4.66 9.09
N LEU A 39 -7.29 4.80 8.05
CA LEU A 39 -5.84 4.66 8.14
C LEU A 39 -5.17 5.64 9.12
N PRO A 40 -5.39 6.97 9.02
CA PRO A 40 -4.76 7.91 9.94
C PRO A 40 -5.29 7.76 11.38
N VAL A 41 -6.60 7.52 11.56
CA VAL A 41 -7.16 7.26 12.90
C VAL A 41 -6.55 6.00 13.52
N TRP A 42 -6.35 4.94 12.74
CA TRP A 42 -5.76 3.70 13.25
C TRP A 42 -4.28 3.88 13.63
N HIS A 43 -3.50 4.61 12.84
CA HIS A 43 -2.11 4.97 13.18
C HIS A 43 -2.04 5.81 14.47
N LEU A 44 -2.90 6.82 14.60
CA LEU A 44 -2.99 7.66 15.79
C LEU A 44 -3.39 6.86 17.03
N ARG A 45 -4.35 5.93 16.92
CA ARG A 45 -4.74 5.04 18.02
C ARG A 45 -3.60 4.13 18.46
N ARG A 46 -2.83 3.57 17.53
CA ARG A 46 -1.66 2.74 17.86
C ARG A 46 -0.54 3.56 18.48
N LEU A 47 -0.29 4.77 18.00
CA LEU A 47 0.67 5.69 18.60
C LEU A 47 0.27 6.04 20.03
N LYS A 48 -1.00 6.38 20.26
CA LYS A 48 -1.56 6.66 21.60
C LYS A 48 -1.45 5.46 22.53
N ALA A 49 -1.77 4.25 22.04
CA ALA A 49 -1.63 3.02 22.81
C ALA A 49 -0.16 2.74 23.20
N ARG A 50 0.80 3.09 22.33
CA ARG A 50 2.23 2.97 22.64
C ARG A 50 2.70 3.98 23.68
N LEU A 51 2.25 5.23 23.60
CA LEU A 51 2.53 6.28 24.58
C LEU A 51 1.97 5.94 25.96
N LEU A 52 0.81 5.28 26.00
CA LEU A 52 0.17 4.79 27.23
C LEU A 52 0.80 3.47 27.75
N GLY A 53 1.89 2.97 27.15
CA GLY A 53 2.54 1.73 27.55
C GLY A 53 1.73 0.45 27.27
N LYS A 54 0.58 0.55 26.57
CA LYS A 54 -0.34 -0.56 26.31
C LYS A 54 -0.01 -1.39 25.06
N SER A 55 1.10 -1.09 24.39
CA SER A 55 1.52 -1.80 23.18
C SER A 55 3.05 -1.93 23.12
N SER A 56 3.52 -3.12 22.75
CA SER A 56 4.95 -3.38 22.47
C SER A 56 5.33 -3.11 21.01
N TYR A 57 4.41 -2.60 20.18
CA TYR A 57 4.70 -2.38 18.76
C TYR A 57 5.70 -1.23 18.57
N PRO A 58 6.81 -1.43 17.82
CA PRO A 58 7.82 -0.39 17.64
C PRO A 58 7.28 0.82 16.87
N VAL A 59 7.51 2.03 17.40
CA VAL A 59 7.16 3.30 16.72
C VAL A 59 7.82 3.39 15.34
N SER A 60 9.04 2.86 15.19
CA SER A 60 9.73 2.80 13.90
C SER A 60 9.00 1.98 12.82
N LEU A 61 8.17 1.00 13.20
CA LEU A 61 7.33 0.27 12.24
C LEU A 61 6.06 1.05 11.89
N ILE A 62 5.45 1.75 12.85
CA ILE A 62 4.31 2.64 12.59
C ILE A 62 4.71 3.73 11.59
N LEU A 63 5.85 4.38 11.81
CA LEU A 63 6.38 5.39 10.89
C LEU A 63 6.66 4.80 9.50
N LEU A 64 7.17 3.58 9.43
CA LEU A 64 7.42 2.90 8.16
C LEU A 64 6.13 2.64 7.37
N GLU A 65 5.04 2.30 8.05
CA GLU A 65 3.71 2.17 7.43
C GLU A 65 3.13 3.53 7.02
N VAL A 66 3.37 4.60 7.77
CA VAL A 66 2.96 5.96 7.35
C VAL A 66 3.72 6.38 6.08
N VAL A 67 5.03 6.16 6.04
CA VAL A 67 5.85 6.46 4.85
C VAL A 67 5.44 5.58 3.68
N GLY A 68 5.19 4.28 3.90
CA GLY A 68 4.66 3.37 2.89
C GLY A 68 3.33 3.85 2.30
N ASN A 69 2.41 4.31 3.15
CA ASN A 69 1.12 4.85 2.72
C ASN A 69 1.28 6.11 1.86
N LEU A 70 2.17 7.04 2.24
CA LEU A 70 2.46 8.25 1.47
C LEU A 70 3.17 7.94 0.13
N ALA A 71 3.95 6.86 0.07
CA ALA A 71 4.59 6.39 -1.16
C ALA A 71 3.60 5.66 -2.11
N GLY A 72 2.44 5.24 -1.61
CA GLY A 72 1.39 4.55 -2.37
C GLY A 72 0.90 5.31 -3.60
N PRO A 73 0.41 6.56 -3.48
CA PRO A 73 -0.05 7.38 -4.60
C PRO A 73 1.05 7.61 -5.64
N TRP A 74 2.27 7.94 -5.17
CA TRP A 74 3.43 8.13 -6.04
C TRP A 74 3.75 6.87 -6.86
N SER A 75 3.65 5.72 -6.22
CA SER A 75 3.93 4.45 -6.89
C SER A 75 2.88 4.03 -7.89
N LEU A 76 1.61 4.34 -7.63
CA LEU A 76 0.54 4.15 -8.60
C LEU A 76 0.77 5.04 -9.82
N TRP A 77 1.14 6.31 -9.59
CA TRP A 77 1.50 7.24 -10.67
C TRP A 77 2.69 6.72 -11.48
N GLN A 78 3.76 6.29 -10.82
CA GLN A 78 4.94 5.71 -11.47
C GLN A 78 4.58 4.46 -12.28
N SER A 79 3.73 3.58 -11.75
CA SER A 79 3.26 2.38 -12.44
C SER A 79 2.47 2.74 -13.70
N ARG A 80 1.58 3.72 -13.62
CA ARG A 80 0.79 4.17 -14.78
C ARG A 80 1.68 4.84 -15.83
N ARG A 81 2.64 5.67 -15.41
CA ARG A 81 3.61 6.30 -16.31
C ARG A 81 4.48 5.25 -17.02
N ARG A 82 4.80 4.15 -16.34
CA ARG A 82 5.53 3.02 -16.93
C ARG A 82 4.71 2.33 -18.01
N VAL A 83 3.45 1.99 -17.71
CA VAL A 83 2.53 1.38 -18.69
C VAL A 83 2.29 2.29 -19.90
N GLN A 84 2.20 3.61 -19.70
CA GLN A 84 2.09 4.56 -20.81
C GLN A 84 3.32 4.59 -21.72
N ARG A 85 4.51 4.25 -21.20
CA ARG A 85 5.76 4.21 -21.97
C ARG A 85 6.01 2.86 -22.64
N GLU A 86 5.75 1.78 -21.92
CA GLU A 86 6.10 0.41 -22.32
C GLU A 86 4.95 -0.30 -23.05
N GLY A 87 3.72 0.20 -22.93
CA GLY A 87 2.52 -0.50 -23.42
C GLY A 87 2.04 -1.58 -22.46
N LEU A 88 0.97 -2.28 -22.84
CA LEU A 88 0.49 -3.46 -22.12
C LEU A 88 1.24 -4.70 -22.62
N SER A 89 1.61 -5.59 -21.71
CA SER A 89 2.09 -6.92 -22.10
C SER A 89 0.99 -7.66 -22.86
N GLU A 90 1.38 -8.40 -23.89
CA GLU A 90 0.49 -9.37 -24.54
C GLU A 90 -0.05 -10.36 -23.50
N PRO A 91 -1.30 -10.83 -23.65
CA PRO A 91 -1.87 -11.85 -22.78
C PRO A 91 -0.93 -13.06 -22.69
N TYR A 92 -0.63 -13.50 -21.47
CA TYR A 92 0.19 -14.68 -21.28
C TYR A 92 -0.52 -15.91 -21.86
N ILE A 93 0.05 -16.51 -22.89
CA ILE A 93 -0.39 -17.78 -23.45
C ILE A 93 0.43 -18.87 -22.74
N PRO A 94 -0.18 -19.73 -21.91
CA PRO A 94 0.55 -20.80 -21.25
C PRO A 94 1.11 -21.76 -22.30
N VAL A 95 2.43 -21.95 -22.30
CA VAL A 95 3.07 -22.98 -23.12
C VAL A 95 2.80 -24.32 -22.44
N PRO A 96 2.18 -25.31 -23.13
CA PRO A 96 1.97 -26.62 -22.54
C PRO A 96 3.32 -27.24 -22.16
N ARG A 97 3.46 -27.64 -20.89
CA ARG A 97 4.63 -28.42 -20.44
C ARG A 97 4.63 -29.73 -21.20
N SER A 98 5.70 -29.97 -21.96
CA SER A 98 6.04 -31.29 -22.48
C SER A 98 6.79 -31.99 -21.34
N ASP A 99 6.06 -32.72 -20.50
CA ASP A 99 6.65 -33.71 -19.58
C ASP A 99 6.70 -35.07 -20.28
#